data_AF-A0A2E7JN26-F1
#
_entry.id   AF-A0A2E7JN26-F1
#
_cell.length_a   1.000
_cell.length_b   1.000
_cell.length_c   1.000
_cell.angle_alpha   90.00
_cell.angle_beta   90.00
_cell.angle_gamma   90.00
#
_symmetry.space_group_name_H-M   'P 1'
#
loop_
_entity.id
_entity.type
_entity.pdbx_description
1 polymer ?
#
loop_
_entity_poly.entity_id
_entity_poly.type
_entity_poly.pdbx_seq_one_letter_code
_entity_poly.pdbx_strand_id
1 'polypeptide(L)' 'MAQAKDDSQRAKVRTFSAPDRDHEMLDAIARYHGTSKSAMITGLIRKEFWRIFPNGTETVTPDDGAQVKS' A
#
# COMPACT_ATOMS: atom_id res chain seq x y z
N MET A 1 26.73 -19.05 -9.07
CA MET A 1 25.67 -18.85 -10.08
C MET A 1 24.53 -18.12 -9.38
N ALA A 2 24.28 -16.84 -9.68
CA ALA A 2 23.18 -16.10 -9.07
C ALA A 2 21.87 -16.55 -9.74
N GLN A 3 20.96 -17.13 -8.95
CA GLN A 3 19.63 -17.53 -9.40
C GLN A 3 18.94 -16.30 -10.03
N ALA A 4 18.55 -16.40 -11.30
CA ALA A 4 17.74 -15.36 -11.93
C ALA A 4 16.44 -15.22 -11.11
N LYS A 5 16.20 -14.03 -10.55
CA LYS A 5 14.97 -13.76 -9.80
C LYS A 5 13.79 -13.93 -10.75
N ASP A 6 12.88 -14.81 -10.38
CA ASP A 6 11.62 -15.04 -11.08
C ASP A 6 10.87 -13.70 -11.21
N ASP A 7 10.61 -13.27 -12.45
CA ASP A 7 9.95 -11.99 -12.73
C ASP A 7 8.55 -11.87 -12.09
N SER A 8 7.91 -12.99 -11.71
CA SER A 8 6.62 -12.99 -10.99
C SER A 8 6.72 -12.45 -9.56
N GLN A 9 7.92 -12.42 -8.97
CA GLN A 9 8.15 -11.88 -7.63
C GLN A 9 8.48 -10.39 -7.65
N ARG A 10 8.61 -9.78 -8.84
CA ARG A 10 8.93 -8.37 -8.94
C ARG A 10 7.71 -7.53 -8.59
N ALA A 11 7.88 -6.62 -7.63
CA ALA A 11 6.82 -5.70 -7.25
C ALA A 11 6.37 -4.87 -8.47
N LYS A 12 5.08 -4.95 -8.82
CA LYS A 12 4.48 -4.14 -9.88
C LYS A 12 4.50 -2.67 -9.46
N VAL A 13 5.05 -1.80 -10.31
CA VAL A 13 5.03 -0.36 -10.08
C VAL A 13 3.58 0.14 -10.12
N ARG A 14 3.18 0.83 -9.07
CA ARG A 14 1.88 1.50 -8.94
C ARG A 14 2.13 2.96 -8.61
N THR A 15 1.41 3.85 -9.28
CA THR A 15 1.50 5.30 -9.03
C THR A 15 0.49 5.69 -7.95
N PHE A 16 0.93 6.53 -7.02
CA PHE A 16 0.08 7.15 -6.02
C PHE A 16 0.07 8.66 -6.25
N SER A 17 -1.12 9.25 -6.28
CA SER A 17 -1.29 10.71 -6.39
C SER A 17 -1.68 11.25 -5.03
N ALA A 18 -1.07 12.37 -4.64
CA ALA A 18 -1.34 13.05 -3.39
C ALA A 18 -1.15 14.56 -3.58
N PRO A 19 -1.85 15.39 -2.78
CA PRO A 19 -1.47 16.79 -2.59
C PRO A 19 -0.02 16.92 -2.11
N ASP A 20 0.62 18.05 -2.40
CA ASP A 20 2.01 18.31 -2.01
C ASP A 20 2.21 18.15 -0.49
N ARG A 21 1.26 18.65 0.31
CA ARG A 21 1.27 18.52 1.76
C ARG A 21 1.34 17.07 2.23
N ASP A 22 0.55 16.19 1.61
CA ASP A 22 0.52 14.76 1.99
C ASP A 22 1.82 14.06 1.57
N HIS A 23 2.41 14.49 0.44
CA HIS A 23 3.71 14.01 0.00
C HIS A 23 4.83 14.41 0.97
N GLU A 24 4.84 15.66 1.43
CA GLU A 24 5.80 16.17 2.42
C GLU A 24 5.67 15.46 3.76
N MET A 25 4.44 15.23 4.23
CA MET A 25 4.18 14.45 5.44
C MET A 25 4.72 13.02 5.32
N LEU A 26 4.49 12.36 4.18
CA LEU A 26 5.02 11.02 3.93
C LEU A 26 6.55 11.01 3.94
N ASP A 27 7.19 12.02 3.35
CA ASP A 27 8.66 12.15 3.33
C ASP A 27 9.23 12.33 4.74
N ALA A 28 8.62 13.19 5.56
CA ALA A 28 9.03 13.41 6.95
C ALA A 28 8.96 12.13 7.79
N ILE A 29 7.84 11.39 7.68
CA ILE A 29 7.64 10.14 8.44
C ILE A 29 8.60 9.05 7.94
N ALA A 30 8.80 8.93 6.63
CA ALA A 30 9.72 7.96 6.05
C ALA A 30 11.16 8.19 6.55
N ARG A 31 11.62 9.45 6.57
CA ARG A 31 12.93 9.83 7.13
C ARG A 31 13.03 9.52 8.62
N TYR A 32 12.01 9.85 9.39
CA TYR A 32 11.99 9.60 10.84
C TYR A 32 12.16 8.12 11.18
N HIS A 33 11.50 7.23 10.42
CA HIS A 33 11.60 5.78 10.63
C HIS A 33 12.76 5.10 9.87
N GLY A 34 13.54 5.84 9.07
CA GLY A 34 14.62 5.27 8.27
C GLY A 34 14.15 4.29 7.20
N THR A 35 12.97 4.52 6.61
CA THR A 35 12.38 3.64 5.57
C THR A 35 12.17 4.40 4.26
N SER A 36 11.94 3.69 3.15
CA SER A 36 11.56 4.35 1.90
C SER A 36 10.10 4.80 1.94
N LYS A 37 9.75 5.86 1.19
CA LYS A 37 8.36 6.32 1.05
C LYS A 37 7.40 5.19 0.62
N SER A 38 7.83 4.36 -0.33
CA SER A 38 7.05 3.21 -0.82
C SER A 38 6.84 2.15 0.27
N ALA A 39 7.86 1.86 1.07
CA ALA A 39 7.73 0.95 2.20
C ALA A 39 6.81 1.53 3.27
N MET A 40 6.94 2.83 3.56
CA MET A 40 6.12 3.53 4.55
C MET A 40 4.65 3.51 4.17
N ILE A 41 4.29 3.94 2.95
CA ILE A 41 2.88 3.96 2.51
C ILE A 41 2.29 2.55 2.47
N THR A 42 3.05 1.54 2.01
CA THR A 42 2.60 0.14 2.01
C THR A 42 2.37 -0.38 3.42
N GLY A 43 3.26 -0.04 4.37
CA GLY A 43 3.14 -0.40 5.77
C GLY A 43 1.92 0.24 6.43
N LEU A 44 1.68 1.53 6.18
CA LEU A 44 0.51 2.25 6.68
C LEU A 44 -0.79 1.62 6.16
N ILE A 45 -0.88 1.37 4.85
CA ILE A 45 -2.05 0.72 4.24
C ILE A 45 -2.27 -0.65 4.86
N ARG A 46 -1.23 -1.48 4.98
CA ARG A 46 -1.36 -2.84 5.55
C ARG A 46 -1.83 -2.80 7.00
N LYS A 47 -1.24 -1.92 7.82
CA LYS A 47 -1.60 -1.76 9.23
C LYS A 47 -3.07 -1.34 9.36
N GLU A 48 -3.48 -0.35 8.57
CA GLU A 48 -4.83 0.17 8.62
C GLU A 48 -5.86 -0.82 8.08
N PHE A 49 -5.53 -1.52 6.99
CA PHE A 49 -6.37 -2.58 6.44
C PHE A 49 -6.68 -3.65 7.48
N TRP A 50 -5.68 -4.17 8.19
CA TRP A 50 -5.91 -5.20 9.22
C TRP A 50 -6.56 -4.65 10.49
N ARG A 51 -6.42 -3.35 10.77
CA ARG A 51 -7.14 -2.68 11.86
C ARG A 51 -8.65 -2.64 11.57
N ILE A 52 -9.03 -2.35 10.33
CA ILE A 52 -10.44 -2.24 9.91
C ILE A 52 -11.03 -3.63 9.62
N PHE A 53 -10.27 -4.51 8.99
CA PHE A 53 -10.70 -5.83 8.52
C PHE A 53 -9.87 -6.97 9.15
N PRO A 54 -9.98 -7.19 10.47
CA PRO A 54 -9.15 -8.17 11.17
C PRO A 54 -9.34 -9.61 10.66
N ASN A 55 -10.52 -9.91 10.11
CA ASN A 55 -10.87 -11.22 9.56
C ASN A 55 -10.94 -11.23 8.02
N GLY A 56 -10.37 -10.22 7.36
CA GLY A 56 -10.46 -10.05 5.90
C GLY A 56 -11.74 -9.34 5.45
N THR A 57 -11.95 -9.30 4.12
CA THR A 57 -13.00 -8.48 3.47
C THR A 57 -14.14 -9.31 2.88
N GLU A 58 -14.18 -10.63 3.12
CA GLU A 58 -15.13 -11.54 2.45
C GLU A 58 -16.60 -11.23 2.76
N THR A 59 -16.89 -10.68 3.94
CA THR A 59 -18.25 -10.35 4.39
C THR A 59 -18.59 -8.87 4.23
N VAL A 60 -17.67 -8.05 3.70
CA VAL A 60 -17.86 -6.61 3.57
C VAL A 60 -18.67 -6.36 2.31
N THR A 61 -19.93 -5.97 2.48
CA THR A 61 -20.75 -5.49 1.37
C THR A 61 -20.10 -4.22 0.82
N PRO A 62 -19.76 -4.17 -0.49
CA PRO A 62 -19.23 -2.96 -1.09
C PRO A 62 -20.21 -1.79 -0.90
N ASP A 63 -19.69 -0.60 -0.61
CA ASP A 63 -20.53 0.60 -0.51
C ASP A 63 -21.25 0.88 -1.84
N ASP A 64 -22.39 1.58 -1.75
CA ASP A 64 -23.17 1.96 -2.92
C ASP A 64 -22.32 2.70 -3.96
N GLY A 65 -22.23 2.13 -5.17
CA GLY A 65 -21.44 2.66 -6.28
C GLY A 65 -20.01 2.13 -6.39
N ALA A 66 -19.56 1.26 -5.49
CA ALA A 66 -18.27 0.59 -5.62
C ALA A 66 -18.23 -0.30 -6.88
N GLN A 67 -17.29 -0.03 -7.78
CA GLN A 67 -17.08 -0.82 -9.00
C GLN A 67 -16.38 -2.14 -8.64
N VAL A 68 -17.16 -3.18 -8.36
CA VAL A 68 -16.64 -4.53 -8.21
C VAL A 68 -16.36 -5.08 -9.61
N LYS A 69 -15.09 -5.12 -10.01
CA LYS A 69 -14.72 -5.83 -11.25
C LYS A 69 -14.97 -7.31 -11.04
N SER A 70 -16.00 -7.83 -11.72
CA SER A 70 -16.22 -9.28 -11.90
C SER A 70 -15.12 -9.90 -12.75
#